data_AF-A0A966Q2U0-F1
#
_entry.id   AF-A0A966Q2U0-F1
#
_cell.length_a   1.000
_cell.length_b   1.000
_cell.length_c   1.000
_cell.angle_alpha   90.00
_cell.angle_beta   90.00
_cell.angle_gamma   90.00
#
_symmetry.space_group_name_H-M   'P 1'
#
loop_
_entity.id
_entity.type
_entity.pdbx_description
1 polymer ?
#
loop_
_entity_poly.entity_id
_entity_poly.type
_entity_poly.pdbx_seq_one_letter_code
_entity_poly.pdbx_strand_id
1 'polypeptide(L)'
;MTTQCVEIPLIEPLRFLKSTVTSFNGSLGLGSQESTLNVDLVDDCDPDVVSLAGNFELINNPNVIVGAPVYFPDNPPPGMNFTFGGIITNWTIQQNNSGKTYNVKVADPRQLLENVIVVIDSYLGPPVNGLNYFNVYSKFEGAVAGGNCAAFGTSRSNERGMPYAKIIAALLDMDPTIYSPTGYPFKVNFASFPGVSGGRAVPEWYRVPGPTISLLQLLQDVCDALAYEYYVQLTPFGPNHLINVGLVDLSLPPSSFSGLFTTFNGFATDITYGQELRNEKTKMVLFGEQVHYLSRVTDFNFFFGEDFDPVLNKMVPIIPYKKRNVPGAECGFWIKKRIESLNVSLNDPLPTNGPYELSELDLRSAMASYEMWVTRAFDTNTPGNFNVALRTKWPNLVGDLNAKINATLNNFGNGIRAASDLTTDPNKKDINRNDEKISEDLKKIHGFISNLCSTFYGKQFIAKLNQRVCWYQDGDEDNMETYFTDTPTNAGGWIDVGPVIGLNDPELGFFRQDDGRVVSFGRFNRDGAVGAEPPAASGSTNSSYSSAGEYIPATPA
;
A
#
# COMPACT_ATOMS: atom_id res chain seq x y z
N MET A 1 -7.05 14.35 -42.37
CA MET A 1 -8.14 13.54 -42.94
C MET A 1 -7.94 13.48 -44.43
N THR A 2 -7.60 12.32 -44.96
CA THR A 2 -7.45 12.08 -46.40
C THR A 2 -8.65 11.25 -46.83
N THR A 3 -9.44 11.73 -47.78
CA THR A 3 -10.59 11.01 -48.32
C THR A 3 -10.13 10.22 -49.54
N GLN A 4 -10.07 8.89 -49.44
CA GLN A 4 -9.76 8.02 -50.57
C GLN A 4 -11.06 7.60 -51.26
N CYS A 5 -11.16 7.79 -52.58
CA CYS A 5 -12.16 7.11 -53.40
C CYS A 5 -11.47 5.91 -54.06
N VAL A 6 -11.88 4.69 -53.72
CA VAL A 6 -11.43 3.47 -54.41
C VAL A 6 -12.60 2.96 -55.23
N GLU A 7 -12.48 3.00 -56.56
CA GLU A 7 -13.43 2.31 -57.44
C GLU A 7 -13.11 0.81 -57.40
N ILE A 8 -13.81 0.08 -56.53
CA ILE A 8 -13.78 -1.38 -56.50
C ILE A 8 -14.83 -1.86 -57.51
N PRO A 9 -14.45 -2.58 -58.59
CA PRO A 9 -15.41 -3.20 -59.48
C PRO A 9 -16.14 -4.31 -58.72
N LEU A 10 -17.22 -3.94 -58.06
CA LEU A 10 -18.07 -4.86 -57.31
C LEU A 10 -18.91 -5.66 -58.32
N ILE A 11 -18.61 -6.95 -58.44
CA ILE A 11 -19.42 -7.90 -59.23
C ILE A 11 -20.76 -8.16 -58.52
N GLU A 12 -20.81 -7.92 -57.20
CA GLU A 12 -21.99 -8.06 -56.35
C GLU A 12 -22.11 -6.86 -55.41
N PRO A 13 -23.34 -6.42 -55.07
CA PRO A 13 -23.54 -5.33 -54.12
C PRO A 13 -22.93 -5.66 -52.75
N LEU A 14 -22.19 -4.71 -52.18
CA LEU A 14 -21.61 -4.85 -50.85
C LEU A 14 -22.72 -4.87 -49.80
N ARG A 15 -22.68 -5.85 -48.88
CA ARG A 15 -23.70 -6.01 -47.84
C ARG A 15 -23.13 -5.87 -46.44
N PHE A 16 -23.95 -5.30 -45.56
CA PHE A 16 -23.68 -5.19 -44.13
C PHE A 16 -25.01 -5.23 -43.36
N LEU A 17 -25.09 -6.06 -42.32
CA LEU A 17 -26.32 -6.29 -41.54
C LEU A 17 -27.50 -6.69 -42.45
N LYS A 18 -27.20 -7.49 -43.48
CA LYS A 18 -28.11 -7.94 -44.55
C LYS A 18 -28.71 -6.83 -45.43
N SER A 19 -28.28 -5.59 -45.31
CA SER A 19 -28.70 -4.49 -46.19
C SER A 19 -27.59 -4.10 -47.16
N THR A 20 -27.98 -3.48 -48.29
CA THR A 20 -27.03 -3.05 -49.33
C THR A 20 -26.37 -1.74 -48.92
N VAL A 21 -25.03 -1.71 -48.97
CA VAL A 21 -24.21 -0.55 -48.59
C VAL A 21 -24.23 0.50 -49.69
N THR A 22 -24.70 1.70 -49.39
CA THR A 22 -24.69 2.84 -50.32
C THR A 22 -23.38 3.61 -50.23
N SER A 23 -22.88 3.80 -49.02
CA SER A 23 -21.64 4.51 -48.72
C SER A 23 -21.11 4.10 -47.36
N PHE A 24 -19.80 4.19 -47.16
CA PHE A 24 -19.19 4.05 -45.84
C PHE A 24 -18.02 5.01 -45.67
N ASN A 25 -17.74 5.38 -44.42
CA ASN A 25 -16.61 6.21 -44.04
C ASN A 25 -15.97 5.63 -42.78
N GLY A 26 -14.69 5.24 -42.89
CA GLY A 26 -13.89 4.72 -41.80
C GLY A 26 -12.81 5.70 -41.36
N SER A 27 -12.60 5.81 -40.05
CA SER A 27 -11.49 6.53 -39.42
C SER A 27 -10.73 5.58 -38.50
N LEU A 28 -9.43 5.45 -38.70
CA LEU A 28 -8.53 4.72 -37.79
C LEU A 28 -8.09 5.67 -36.68
N GLY A 29 -8.39 5.32 -35.44
CA GLY A 29 -7.90 6.04 -34.26
C GLY A 29 -6.67 5.35 -33.68
N LEU A 30 -5.70 6.15 -33.23
CA LEU A 30 -4.48 5.67 -32.56
C LEU A 30 -4.47 6.12 -31.09
N GLY A 31 -3.83 5.32 -30.24
CA GLY A 31 -3.77 5.57 -28.80
C GLY A 31 -5.16 5.56 -28.17
N SER A 32 -5.50 6.62 -27.45
CA SER A 32 -6.83 6.79 -26.84
C SER A 32 -7.95 7.18 -27.81
N GLN A 33 -7.64 7.53 -29.07
CA GLN A 33 -8.66 7.89 -30.06
C GLN A 33 -9.31 6.64 -30.67
N GLU A 34 -10.63 6.55 -30.65
CA GLU A 34 -11.37 5.42 -31.20
C GLU A 34 -11.32 5.37 -32.73
N SER A 35 -11.23 4.15 -33.27
CA SER A 35 -11.54 3.90 -34.67
C SER A 35 -13.05 3.81 -34.84
N THR A 36 -13.57 4.44 -35.90
CA THR A 36 -15.01 4.48 -36.18
C THR A 36 -15.30 4.14 -37.63
N LEU A 37 -16.46 3.53 -37.87
CA LEU A 37 -17.01 3.25 -39.19
C LEU A 37 -18.45 3.71 -39.21
N ASN A 38 -18.78 4.62 -40.12
CA ASN A 38 -20.17 4.99 -40.43
C ASN A 38 -20.55 4.33 -41.74
N VAL A 39 -21.66 3.61 -41.78
CA VAL A 39 -22.17 2.90 -42.96
C VAL A 39 -23.58 3.35 -43.24
N ASP A 40 -23.81 3.85 -44.45
CA ASP A 40 -25.14 4.12 -44.97
C ASP A 40 -25.63 2.89 -45.75
N LEU A 41 -26.85 2.47 -45.44
CA LEU A 41 -27.46 1.26 -45.97
C LEU A 41 -28.82 1.62 -46.56
N VAL A 42 -29.24 0.88 -47.58
CA VAL A 42 -30.59 0.90 -48.13
C VAL A 42 -31.21 -0.49 -48.01
N ASP A 43 -32.50 -0.54 -47.71
CA ASP A 43 -33.24 -1.78 -47.76
C ASP A 43 -33.30 -2.27 -49.20
N ASP A 44 -32.84 -3.50 -49.44
CA ASP A 44 -32.87 -4.09 -50.77
C ASP A 44 -34.23 -4.75 -51.00
N CYS A 45 -34.91 -4.36 -52.08
CA CYS A 45 -36.20 -4.91 -52.48
C CYS A 45 -36.04 -6.19 -53.31
N ASP A 46 -34.82 -6.67 -53.55
CA ASP A 46 -34.54 -7.79 -54.46
C ASP A 46 -35.27 -9.08 -54.04
N PRO A 47 -36.26 -9.54 -54.83
CA PRO A 47 -37.04 -10.73 -54.53
C PRO A 47 -36.24 -12.04 -54.67
N ASP A 48 -35.11 -12.05 -55.38
CA ASP A 48 -34.32 -13.27 -55.59
C ASP A 48 -33.48 -13.66 -54.36
N VAL A 49 -33.35 -12.73 -53.39
CA VAL A 49 -32.74 -13.00 -52.07
C VAL A 49 -33.82 -13.27 -51.00
N VAL A 50 -35.08 -13.52 -51.39
CA VAL A 50 -36.22 -13.69 -50.46
C VAL A 50 -36.19 -14.97 -49.64
N SER A 51 -35.39 -15.98 -50.02
CA SER A 51 -35.16 -17.12 -49.14
C SER A 51 -34.27 -16.79 -47.92
N LEU A 52 -33.65 -15.60 -47.90
CA LEU A 52 -32.93 -14.99 -46.77
C LEU A 52 -33.41 -13.55 -46.46
N ALA A 53 -34.55 -13.10 -47.00
CA ALA A 53 -35.10 -11.77 -46.76
C ALA A 53 -35.56 -11.61 -45.31
N GLY A 54 -34.61 -11.35 -44.44
CA GLY A 54 -34.84 -10.59 -43.23
C GLY A 54 -34.51 -9.14 -43.54
N ASN A 55 -35.51 -8.25 -43.48
CA ASN A 55 -35.28 -6.81 -43.44
C ASN A 55 -34.18 -6.48 -42.43
N PHE A 56 -33.46 -5.38 -42.65
CA PHE A 56 -32.39 -4.83 -41.78
C PHE A 56 -32.28 -5.50 -40.40
N GLU A 57 -31.20 -6.25 -40.16
CA GLU A 57 -31.11 -7.19 -39.04
C GLU A 57 -31.42 -6.55 -37.68
N LEU A 58 -31.03 -5.30 -37.47
CA LEU A 58 -31.25 -4.58 -36.21
C LEU A 58 -32.72 -4.41 -35.81
N ILE A 59 -33.67 -4.44 -36.76
CA ILE A 59 -35.11 -4.30 -36.45
C ILE A 59 -35.76 -5.65 -36.17
N ASN A 60 -35.28 -6.72 -36.81
CA ASN A 60 -35.94 -8.04 -36.78
C ASN A 60 -35.18 -9.09 -35.95
N ASN A 61 -33.92 -8.84 -35.65
CA ASN A 61 -33.08 -9.71 -34.85
C ASN A 61 -32.90 -9.10 -33.44
N PRO A 62 -33.58 -9.64 -32.41
CA PRO A 62 -33.38 -9.15 -31.03
C PRO A 62 -31.94 -9.33 -30.53
N ASN A 63 -31.10 -10.11 -31.24
CA ASN A 63 -29.70 -10.35 -30.91
C ASN A 63 -28.74 -9.36 -31.60
N VAL A 64 -29.23 -8.36 -32.34
CA VAL A 64 -28.41 -7.27 -32.85
C VAL A 64 -29.01 -6.00 -32.28
N ILE A 65 -28.34 -5.45 -31.28
CA ILE A 65 -28.72 -4.21 -30.59
C ILE A 65 -27.48 -3.32 -30.45
N VAL A 66 -27.64 -2.07 -30.00
CA VAL A 66 -26.50 -1.24 -29.62
C VAL A 66 -25.65 -2.01 -28.58
N GLY A 67 -24.34 -2.08 -28.79
CA GLY A 67 -23.43 -2.92 -28.01
C GLY A 67 -23.16 -4.31 -28.59
N ALA A 68 -23.84 -4.70 -29.67
CA ALA A 68 -23.57 -5.95 -30.38
C ALA A 68 -22.28 -5.83 -31.23
N PRO A 69 -21.48 -6.90 -31.27
CA PRO A 69 -20.30 -7.00 -32.13
C PRO A 69 -20.70 -7.24 -33.59
N VAL A 70 -20.04 -6.53 -34.50
CA VAL A 70 -20.30 -6.60 -35.95
C VAL A 70 -19.00 -6.54 -36.74
N TYR A 71 -19.03 -7.07 -37.96
CA TYR A 71 -17.89 -7.15 -38.86
C TYR A 71 -18.30 -6.62 -40.22
N PHE A 72 -17.59 -5.61 -40.70
CA PHE A 72 -17.81 -5.01 -42.00
C PHE A 72 -16.68 -5.38 -42.97
N PRO A 73 -17.00 -5.74 -44.22
CA PRO A 73 -18.33 -6.19 -44.68
C PRO A 73 -18.67 -7.59 -44.15
N ASP A 74 -19.95 -8.00 -44.24
CA ASP A 74 -20.38 -9.34 -43.80
C ASP A 74 -19.66 -10.45 -44.60
N ASN A 75 -19.50 -10.21 -45.91
CA ASN A 75 -18.77 -11.07 -46.83
C ASN A 75 -17.95 -10.18 -47.79
N PRO A 76 -16.63 -10.01 -47.57
CA PRO A 76 -15.81 -9.17 -48.42
C PRO A 76 -15.73 -9.77 -49.84
N PRO A 77 -16.09 -9.00 -50.88
CA PRO A 77 -15.95 -9.46 -52.26
C PRO A 77 -14.46 -9.66 -52.61
N PRO A 78 -14.14 -10.54 -53.58
CA PRO A 78 -12.78 -10.75 -54.03
C PRO A 78 -12.10 -9.43 -54.40
N GLY A 79 -10.94 -9.14 -53.78
CA GLY A 79 -10.18 -7.90 -54.00
C GLY A 79 -10.46 -6.77 -52.99
N MET A 80 -11.46 -6.89 -52.12
CA MET A 80 -11.65 -5.96 -51.02
C MET A 80 -10.81 -6.38 -49.81
N ASN A 81 -9.77 -5.60 -49.51
CA ASN A 81 -8.90 -5.82 -48.33
C ASN A 81 -9.36 -5.05 -47.09
N PHE A 82 -10.33 -4.14 -47.25
CA PHE A 82 -10.83 -3.35 -46.13
C PHE A 82 -11.79 -4.19 -45.30
N THR A 83 -11.46 -4.37 -44.02
CA THR A 83 -12.33 -4.99 -43.03
C THR A 83 -12.32 -4.17 -41.75
N PHE A 84 -13.45 -4.15 -41.05
CA PHE A 84 -13.59 -3.44 -39.79
C PHE A 84 -14.45 -4.26 -38.83
N GLY A 85 -13.86 -4.70 -37.73
CA GLY A 85 -14.58 -5.32 -36.63
C GLY A 85 -14.78 -4.32 -35.51
N GLY A 86 -16.01 -4.20 -35.01
CA GLY A 86 -16.31 -3.30 -33.91
C GLY A 86 -17.66 -3.56 -33.25
N ILE A 87 -18.15 -2.57 -32.53
CA ILE A 87 -19.38 -2.61 -31.74
C ILE A 87 -20.32 -1.55 -32.29
N ILE A 88 -21.59 -1.91 -32.48
CA ILE A 88 -22.62 -0.94 -32.87
C ILE A 88 -22.81 0.07 -31.73
N THR A 89 -22.51 1.34 -31.97
CA THR A 89 -22.69 2.42 -30.99
C THR A 89 -24.01 3.16 -31.18
N ASN A 90 -24.44 3.29 -32.43
CA ASN A 90 -25.69 3.94 -32.78
C ASN A 90 -26.17 3.48 -34.16
N TRP A 91 -27.47 3.58 -34.41
CA TRP A 91 -28.02 3.51 -35.74
C TRP A 91 -29.24 4.43 -35.86
N THR A 92 -29.49 4.98 -37.03
CA THR A 92 -30.66 5.82 -37.32
C THR A 92 -31.37 5.33 -38.57
N ILE A 93 -32.70 5.46 -38.59
CA ILE A 93 -33.54 5.16 -39.76
C ILE A 93 -34.09 6.46 -40.31
N GLN A 94 -34.02 6.63 -41.62
CA GLN A 94 -34.76 7.66 -42.33
C GLN A 94 -35.69 6.99 -43.32
N GLN A 95 -36.98 7.31 -43.23
CA GLN A 95 -37.98 6.82 -44.17
C GLN A 95 -38.56 8.00 -44.95
N ASN A 96 -38.39 7.99 -46.26
CA ASN A 96 -38.92 8.99 -47.18
C ASN A 96 -39.68 8.32 -48.33
N ASN A 97 -40.19 9.10 -49.28
CA ASN A 97 -40.90 8.57 -50.45
C ASN A 97 -39.99 7.75 -51.38
N SER A 98 -38.66 7.84 -51.23
CA SER A 98 -37.66 7.12 -52.01
C SER A 98 -37.21 5.81 -51.35
N GLY A 99 -37.70 5.49 -50.16
CA GLY A 99 -37.40 4.23 -49.46
C GLY A 99 -37.01 4.43 -47.99
N LYS A 100 -36.49 3.35 -47.40
CA LYS A 100 -35.90 3.34 -46.06
C LYS A 100 -34.37 3.30 -46.18
N THR A 101 -33.70 4.24 -45.55
CA THR A 101 -32.25 4.25 -45.40
C THR A 101 -31.87 4.12 -43.93
N TYR A 102 -30.73 3.51 -43.69
CA TYR A 102 -30.17 3.27 -42.37
C TYR A 102 -28.77 3.86 -42.30
N ASN A 103 -28.43 4.54 -41.22
CA ASN A 103 -27.06 4.96 -40.95
C ASN A 103 -26.60 4.26 -39.67
N VAL A 104 -25.57 3.42 -39.78
CA VAL A 104 -25.04 2.60 -38.68
C VAL A 104 -23.64 3.10 -38.32
N LYS A 105 -23.42 3.40 -37.04
CA LYS A 105 -22.12 3.79 -36.51
C LYS A 105 -21.54 2.65 -35.68
N VAL A 106 -20.39 2.16 -36.10
CA VAL A 106 -19.59 1.13 -35.43
C VAL A 106 -18.34 1.79 -34.87
N ALA A 107 -17.97 1.47 -33.63
CA ALA A 107 -16.69 1.87 -33.03
C ALA A 107 -15.88 0.63 -32.65
N ASP A 108 -14.56 0.76 -32.56
CA ASP A 108 -13.73 -0.33 -32.03
C ASP A 108 -14.02 -0.59 -30.53
N PRO A 109 -13.57 -1.72 -29.95
CA PRO A 109 -13.98 -2.12 -28.61
C PRO A 109 -13.22 -1.40 -27.46
N ARG A 110 -12.50 -0.29 -27.71
CA ARG A 110 -11.77 0.46 -26.67
C ARG A 110 -12.65 0.88 -25.49
N GLN A 111 -13.89 1.27 -25.74
CA GLN A 111 -14.84 1.63 -24.67
C GLN A 111 -15.08 0.48 -23.69
N LEU A 112 -14.99 -0.78 -24.14
CA LEU A 112 -15.12 -1.92 -23.24
C LEU A 112 -13.89 -2.05 -22.34
N LEU A 113 -12.70 -1.83 -22.88
CA LEU A 113 -11.45 -1.89 -22.12
C LEU A 113 -11.37 -0.79 -21.05
N GLU A 114 -11.96 0.38 -21.33
CA GLU A 114 -12.04 1.47 -20.35
C GLU A 114 -12.97 1.14 -19.18
N ASN A 115 -14.03 0.36 -19.44
CA ASN A 115 -14.97 -0.08 -18.40
C ASN A 115 -14.50 -1.34 -17.64
N VAL A 116 -13.27 -1.81 -17.89
CA VAL A 116 -12.67 -2.95 -17.21
C VAL A 116 -11.74 -2.46 -16.12
N ILE A 117 -12.00 -2.84 -14.87
CA ILE A 117 -11.19 -2.46 -13.72
C ILE A 117 -10.25 -3.61 -13.36
N VAL A 118 -8.95 -3.32 -13.32
CA VAL A 118 -7.92 -4.24 -12.85
C VAL A 118 -7.44 -3.75 -11.49
N VAL A 119 -7.55 -4.60 -10.47
CA VAL A 119 -7.08 -4.31 -9.11
C VAL A 119 -5.68 -4.86 -8.97
N ILE A 120 -4.74 -3.98 -8.66
CA ILE A 120 -3.32 -4.28 -8.65
C ILE A 120 -2.70 -4.08 -7.26
N ASP A 121 -3.44 -3.54 -6.29
CA ASP A 121 -2.96 -3.42 -4.92
C ASP A 121 -4.08 -3.47 -3.87
N SER A 122 -3.69 -3.73 -2.61
CA SER A 122 -4.41 -3.47 -1.35
C SER A 122 -5.80 -4.08 -1.13
N TYR A 123 -6.35 -4.83 -2.08
CA TYR A 123 -7.65 -5.50 -1.93
C TYR A 123 -7.53 -7.03 -1.88
N LEU A 124 -7.53 -7.58 -0.65
CA LEU A 124 -7.56 -9.01 -0.35
C LEU A 124 -8.98 -9.53 -0.03
N GLY A 125 -10.01 -8.73 -0.27
CA GLY A 125 -11.39 -9.16 -0.08
C GLY A 125 -11.72 -10.40 -0.93
N PRO A 126 -12.78 -11.16 -0.59
CA PRO A 126 -13.28 -12.21 -1.47
C PRO A 126 -13.42 -11.63 -2.88
N PRO A 127 -13.04 -12.36 -3.95
CA PRO A 127 -13.02 -11.83 -5.30
C PRO A 127 -14.39 -11.22 -5.56
N VAL A 128 -14.42 -9.91 -5.80
CA VAL A 128 -15.62 -9.27 -6.31
C VAL A 128 -15.80 -9.90 -7.68
N ASN A 129 -16.67 -10.90 -7.77
CA ASN A 129 -17.02 -11.58 -9.02
C ASN A 129 -17.94 -10.67 -9.84
N GLY A 130 -17.48 -9.45 -10.08
CA GLY A 130 -18.13 -8.47 -10.93
C GLY A 130 -17.78 -8.74 -12.38
N LEU A 131 -18.74 -8.50 -13.28
CA LEU A 131 -18.45 -8.42 -14.70
C LEU A 131 -17.42 -7.29 -14.91
N ASN A 132 -16.41 -7.54 -15.74
CA ASN A 132 -15.35 -6.57 -16.07
C ASN A 132 -14.48 -6.13 -14.88
N TYR A 133 -14.41 -6.94 -13.81
CA TYR A 133 -13.56 -6.66 -12.66
C TYR A 133 -12.57 -7.80 -12.44
N PHE A 134 -11.28 -7.50 -12.44
CA PHE A 134 -10.21 -8.50 -12.32
C PHE A 134 -9.26 -8.17 -11.18
N ASN A 135 -9.26 -9.00 -10.14
CA ASN A 135 -8.39 -8.80 -8.98
C ASN A 135 -7.05 -9.55 -9.14
N VAL A 136 -6.12 -8.90 -9.83
CA VAL A 136 -4.78 -9.42 -10.08
C VAL A 136 -3.95 -9.50 -8.80
N TYR A 137 -4.11 -8.54 -7.89
CA TYR A 137 -3.45 -8.57 -6.59
C TYR A 137 -3.81 -9.84 -5.80
N SER A 138 -5.11 -10.18 -5.71
CA SER A 138 -5.59 -11.39 -5.03
C SER A 138 -5.12 -12.68 -5.70
N LYS A 139 -4.73 -12.68 -6.98
CA LYS A 139 -4.17 -13.88 -7.62
C LYS A 139 -2.86 -14.31 -6.97
N PHE A 140 -2.03 -13.34 -6.60
CA PHE A 140 -0.73 -13.58 -5.96
C PHE A 140 -0.87 -13.68 -4.44
N GLU A 141 -1.61 -12.75 -3.84
CA GLU A 141 -1.65 -12.59 -2.38
C GLU A 141 -2.86 -13.29 -1.73
N GLY A 142 -3.80 -13.84 -2.50
CA GLY A 142 -5.06 -14.39 -1.98
C GLY A 142 -4.88 -15.52 -0.97
N ALA A 143 -3.78 -16.28 -1.06
CA ALA A 143 -3.46 -17.32 -0.08
C ALA A 143 -3.11 -16.75 1.32
N VAL A 144 -2.74 -15.47 1.42
CA VAL A 144 -2.51 -14.77 2.69
C VAL A 144 -3.80 -14.67 3.49
N ALA A 145 -4.94 -14.42 2.83
CA ALA A 145 -6.25 -14.43 3.48
C ALA A 145 -6.62 -15.82 4.07
N GLY A 146 -6.08 -16.89 3.48
CA GLY A 146 -6.16 -18.26 4.01
C GLY A 146 -5.13 -18.60 5.08
N GLY A 147 -4.34 -17.63 5.56
CA GLY A 147 -3.30 -17.81 6.58
C GLY A 147 -1.93 -18.26 6.05
N ASN A 148 -1.74 -18.37 4.73
CA ASN A 148 -0.45 -18.72 4.14
C ASN A 148 0.47 -17.48 4.01
N CYS A 149 1.27 -17.22 5.04
CA CYS A 149 2.22 -16.10 5.04
C CYS A 149 3.33 -16.21 3.98
N ALA A 150 3.60 -17.39 3.41
CA ALA A 150 4.63 -17.56 2.37
C ALA A 150 4.21 -16.96 1.02
N ALA A 151 2.91 -16.71 0.82
CA ALA A 151 2.39 -16.03 -0.36
C ALA A 151 2.51 -14.50 -0.27
N PHE A 152 2.81 -13.97 0.92
CA PHE A 152 2.90 -12.53 1.14
C PHE A 152 4.08 -11.92 0.36
N GLY A 153 3.80 -10.87 -0.42
CA GLY A 153 4.80 -10.16 -1.23
C GLY A 153 5.11 -10.82 -2.57
N THR A 154 4.42 -11.90 -2.94
CA THR A 154 4.60 -12.56 -4.25
C THR A 154 4.11 -11.70 -5.42
N SER A 155 3.18 -10.77 -5.16
CA SER A 155 2.76 -9.71 -6.08
C SER A 155 3.89 -8.73 -6.37
N ARG A 156 4.83 -8.57 -5.42
CA ARG A 156 5.83 -7.50 -5.36
C ARG A 156 5.20 -6.11 -5.43
N SER A 157 3.93 -5.94 -5.05
CA SER A 157 3.30 -4.63 -4.94
C SER A 157 3.95 -3.82 -3.81
N ASN A 158 4.17 -2.53 -4.03
CA ASN A 158 4.66 -1.59 -3.02
C ASN A 158 4.06 -0.20 -3.30
N GLU A 159 4.52 0.83 -2.59
CA GLU A 159 4.02 2.21 -2.77
C GLU A 159 4.18 2.76 -4.20
N ARG A 160 5.08 2.19 -5.00
CA ARG A 160 5.28 2.55 -6.41
C ARG A 160 4.39 1.75 -7.37
N GLY A 161 3.67 0.75 -6.86
CA GLY A 161 2.74 -0.10 -7.61
C GLY A 161 3.26 -1.51 -7.91
N MET A 162 2.47 -2.27 -8.67
CA MET A 162 2.76 -3.66 -9.05
C MET A 162 3.60 -3.71 -10.34
N PRO A 163 4.61 -4.59 -10.46
CA PRO A 163 5.35 -4.77 -11.70
C PRO A 163 4.43 -5.16 -12.87
N TYR A 164 4.56 -4.49 -14.01
CA TYR A 164 3.71 -4.76 -15.18
C TYR A 164 3.73 -6.23 -15.62
N ALA A 165 4.92 -6.86 -15.60
CA ALA A 165 5.07 -8.26 -15.95
C ALA A 165 4.22 -9.20 -15.06
N LYS A 166 4.05 -8.86 -13.78
CA LYS A 166 3.18 -9.61 -12.86
C LYS A 166 1.71 -9.41 -13.20
N ILE A 167 1.33 -8.17 -13.55
CA ILE A 167 -0.05 -7.85 -13.94
C ILE A 167 -0.46 -8.67 -15.15
N ILE A 168 0.36 -8.64 -16.20
CA ILE A 168 0.06 -9.36 -17.44
C ILE A 168 0.13 -10.88 -17.26
N ALA A 169 1.10 -11.40 -16.49
CA ALA A 169 1.18 -12.83 -16.21
C ALA A 169 -0.10 -13.34 -15.52
N ALA A 170 -0.65 -12.56 -14.58
CA ALA A 170 -1.91 -12.90 -13.94
C ALA A 170 -3.11 -12.79 -14.88
N LEU A 171 -3.18 -11.76 -15.74
CA LEU A 171 -4.27 -11.62 -16.72
C LEU A 171 -4.25 -12.74 -17.77
N LEU A 172 -3.06 -13.17 -18.21
CA LEU A 172 -2.90 -14.33 -19.10
C LEU A 172 -3.38 -15.63 -18.44
N ASP A 173 -3.05 -15.83 -17.17
CA ASP A 173 -3.44 -17.02 -16.42
C ASP A 173 -4.94 -17.04 -16.06
N MET A 174 -5.53 -15.87 -15.81
CA MET A 174 -6.97 -15.73 -15.58
C MET A 174 -7.82 -15.94 -16.84
N ASP A 175 -7.27 -15.63 -18.02
CA ASP A 175 -7.98 -15.62 -19.32
C ASP A 175 -9.38 -14.94 -19.23
N PRO A 176 -9.44 -13.67 -18.81
CA PRO A 176 -10.71 -13.04 -18.49
C PRO A 176 -11.59 -12.80 -19.73
N THR A 177 -12.91 -12.98 -19.54
CA THR A 177 -13.95 -12.57 -20.49
C THR A 177 -14.59 -11.28 -19.99
N ILE A 178 -14.64 -10.28 -20.86
CA ILE A 178 -15.30 -9.00 -20.59
C ILE A 178 -16.66 -8.98 -21.27
N TYR A 179 -17.57 -8.17 -20.76
CA TYR A 179 -18.95 -8.09 -21.23
C TYR A 179 -19.31 -6.66 -21.60
N SER A 180 -20.03 -6.47 -22.70
CA SER A 180 -20.65 -5.18 -22.99
C SER A 180 -21.78 -4.87 -21.98
N PRO A 181 -22.25 -3.61 -21.90
CA PRO A 181 -23.44 -3.27 -21.10
C PRO A 181 -24.69 -4.06 -21.49
N THR A 182 -24.73 -4.60 -22.71
CA THR A 182 -25.81 -5.44 -23.23
C THR A 182 -25.56 -6.95 -23.09
N GLY A 183 -24.46 -7.34 -22.44
CA GLY A 183 -24.18 -8.73 -22.06
C GLY A 183 -23.43 -9.56 -23.10
N TYR A 184 -22.94 -8.97 -24.20
CA TYR A 184 -22.14 -9.70 -25.19
C TYR A 184 -20.75 -10.02 -24.62
N PRO A 185 -20.26 -11.27 -24.72
CA PRO A 185 -18.94 -11.65 -24.23
C PRO A 185 -17.82 -11.35 -25.24
N PHE A 186 -16.70 -10.85 -24.74
CA PHE A 186 -15.49 -10.56 -25.49
C PHE A 186 -14.27 -11.16 -24.78
N LYS A 187 -13.36 -11.72 -25.55
CA LYS A 187 -12.06 -12.20 -25.07
C LYS A 187 -11.00 -11.15 -25.39
N VAL A 188 -10.13 -10.85 -24.44
CA VAL A 188 -8.99 -9.96 -24.66
C VAL A 188 -7.75 -10.80 -24.92
N ASN A 189 -7.08 -10.55 -26.05
CA ASN A 189 -5.82 -11.20 -26.34
C ASN A 189 -4.66 -10.49 -25.62
N PHE A 190 -4.38 -10.87 -24.37
CA PHE A 190 -3.24 -10.30 -23.64
C PHE A 190 -1.88 -10.64 -24.25
N ALA A 191 -1.78 -11.63 -25.14
CA ALA A 191 -0.54 -11.91 -25.85
C ALA A 191 -0.15 -10.77 -26.81
N SER A 192 -1.11 -9.96 -27.27
CA SER A 192 -0.84 -8.81 -28.15
C SER A 192 -0.49 -7.53 -27.38
N PHE A 193 -0.43 -7.57 -26.04
CA PHE A 193 -0.03 -6.41 -25.24
C PHE A 193 1.48 -6.16 -25.36
N PRO A 194 1.93 -4.89 -25.19
CA PRO A 194 3.33 -4.53 -25.29
C PRO A 194 4.19 -5.29 -24.28
N GLY A 195 5.33 -5.82 -24.74
CA GLY A 195 6.26 -6.57 -23.88
C GLY A 195 5.92 -8.05 -23.65
N VAL A 196 4.84 -8.57 -24.25
CA VAL A 196 4.44 -9.99 -24.13
C VAL A 196 4.94 -10.82 -25.30
N SER A 197 4.56 -10.46 -26.53
CA SER A 197 4.99 -11.16 -27.74
C SER A 197 5.45 -10.18 -28.81
N GLY A 198 6.74 -10.25 -29.15
CA GLY A 198 7.36 -9.32 -30.09
C GLY A 198 7.49 -7.89 -29.54
N GLY A 199 8.48 -7.15 -30.03
CA GLY A 199 8.72 -5.77 -29.60
C GLY A 199 9.65 -5.62 -28.40
N ARG A 200 9.66 -4.42 -27.82
CA ARG A 200 10.54 -4.04 -26.70
C ARG A 200 10.03 -4.66 -25.40
N ALA A 201 10.93 -5.31 -24.67
CA ALA A 201 10.63 -5.77 -23.32
C ALA A 201 10.38 -4.56 -22.41
N VAL A 202 9.31 -4.62 -21.62
CA VAL A 202 9.08 -3.67 -20.54
C VAL A 202 10.15 -3.92 -19.47
N PRO A 203 10.89 -2.90 -19.01
CA PRO A 203 11.89 -3.07 -17.97
C PRO A 203 11.29 -3.72 -16.71
N GLU A 204 12.01 -4.64 -16.06
CA GLU A 204 11.50 -5.38 -14.89
C GLU A 204 11.10 -4.45 -13.72
N TRP A 205 11.73 -3.28 -13.64
CA TRP A 205 11.45 -2.27 -12.62
C TRP A 205 10.25 -1.37 -12.94
N TYR A 206 9.65 -1.45 -14.14
CA TYR A 206 8.47 -0.65 -14.48
C TYR A 206 7.24 -1.13 -13.70
N ARG A 207 6.65 -0.21 -12.95
CA ARG A 207 5.54 -0.46 -12.03
C ARG A 207 4.35 0.37 -12.44
N VAL A 208 3.18 -0.25 -12.36
CA VAL A 208 1.90 0.40 -12.64
C VAL A 208 1.37 0.92 -11.30
N PRO A 209 1.18 2.24 -11.15
CA PRO A 209 0.78 2.84 -9.89
C PRO A 209 -0.72 2.65 -9.62
N GLY A 210 -1.08 2.79 -8.34
CA GLY A 210 -2.47 2.88 -7.88
C GLY A 210 -3.08 1.54 -7.46
N PRO A 211 -4.18 1.56 -6.69
CA PRO A 211 -4.88 0.34 -6.27
C PRO A 211 -5.67 -0.32 -7.40
N THR A 212 -6.13 0.49 -8.36
CA THR A 212 -6.93 0.06 -9.51
C THR A 212 -6.55 0.85 -10.75
N ILE A 213 -6.60 0.20 -11.91
CA ILE A 213 -6.37 0.83 -13.22
C ILE A 213 -7.36 0.27 -14.25
N SER A 214 -7.80 1.09 -15.22
CA SER A 214 -8.59 0.56 -16.34
C SER A 214 -7.69 -0.23 -17.29
N LEU A 215 -8.23 -1.22 -18.00
CA LEU A 215 -7.42 -2.00 -18.94
C LEU A 215 -6.91 -1.14 -20.11
N LEU A 216 -7.68 -0.13 -20.53
CA LEU A 216 -7.25 0.85 -21.53
C LEU A 216 -6.13 1.76 -21.01
N GLN A 217 -6.25 2.27 -19.77
CA GLN A 217 -5.22 3.10 -19.16
C GLN A 217 -3.92 2.31 -18.96
N LEU A 218 -4.01 1.04 -18.53
CA LEU A 218 -2.85 0.15 -18.43
C LEU A 218 -2.13 -0.01 -19.78
N LEU A 219 -2.90 -0.18 -20.86
CA LEU A 219 -2.35 -0.27 -22.20
C LEU A 219 -1.69 1.05 -22.64
N GLN A 220 -2.33 2.19 -22.36
CA GLN A 220 -1.83 3.51 -22.67
C GLN A 220 -0.51 3.82 -21.95
N ASP A 221 -0.46 3.63 -20.63
CA ASP A 221 0.71 3.95 -19.80
C ASP A 221 1.97 3.18 -20.25
N VAL A 222 1.78 1.91 -20.63
CA VAL A 222 2.89 1.04 -21.03
C VAL A 222 3.33 1.34 -22.46
N CYS A 223 2.39 1.62 -23.37
CA CYS A 223 2.71 2.07 -24.71
C CYS A 223 3.50 3.39 -24.67
N ASP A 224 3.07 4.35 -23.85
CA ASP A 224 3.75 5.64 -23.68
C ASP A 224 5.18 5.45 -23.13
N ALA A 225 5.36 4.56 -22.15
CA ALA A 225 6.67 4.26 -21.59
C ALA A 225 7.63 3.61 -22.59
N LEU A 226 7.10 2.82 -23.54
CA LEU A 226 7.88 2.11 -24.54
C LEU A 226 8.04 2.85 -25.89
N ALA A 227 7.40 4.00 -26.03
CA ALA A 227 7.25 4.74 -27.28
C ALA A 227 6.52 3.92 -28.38
N TYR A 228 5.43 3.25 -27.99
CA TYR A 228 4.46 2.65 -28.89
C TYR A 228 3.23 3.54 -29.02
N GLU A 229 2.61 3.53 -30.19
CA GLU A 229 1.21 3.86 -30.36
C GLU A 229 0.43 2.55 -30.57
N TYR A 230 -0.87 2.54 -30.32
CA TYR A 230 -1.68 1.33 -30.50
C TYR A 230 -2.99 1.60 -31.22
N TYR A 231 -3.54 0.55 -31.82
CA TYR A 231 -4.92 0.48 -32.30
C TYR A 231 -5.55 -0.81 -31.80
N VAL A 232 -6.87 -0.81 -31.68
CA VAL A 232 -7.61 -1.99 -31.20
C VAL A 232 -8.47 -2.53 -32.34
N GLN A 233 -8.40 -3.83 -32.54
CA GLN A 233 -9.14 -4.54 -33.59
C GLN A 233 -10.00 -5.62 -32.97
N LEU A 234 -11.25 -5.73 -33.42
CA LEU A 234 -12.11 -6.87 -33.10
C LEU A 234 -12.04 -7.92 -34.21
N THR A 235 -11.83 -9.18 -33.84
CA THR A 235 -11.78 -10.32 -34.77
C THR A 235 -12.80 -11.40 -34.36
N PRO A 236 -13.39 -12.15 -35.31
CA PRO A 236 -14.31 -13.23 -34.98
C PRO A 236 -13.57 -14.41 -34.33
N PHE A 237 -14.08 -14.93 -33.21
CA PHE A 237 -13.43 -16.02 -32.47
C PHE A 237 -14.43 -17.00 -31.83
N GLY A 238 -15.03 -17.86 -32.67
CA GLY A 238 -16.03 -18.83 -32.21
C GLY A 238 -17.28 -18.12 -31.63
N PRO A 239 -17.78 -18.53 -30.45
CA PRO A 239 -18.92 -17.86 -29.80
C PRO A 239 -18.53 -16.54 -29.11
N ASN A 240 -17.23 -16.24 -29.01
CA ASN A 240 -16.71 -15.01 -28.43
C ASN A 240 -16.15 -14.11 -29.54
N HIS A 241 -15.86 -12.87 -29.18
CA HIS A 241 -15.20 -11.92 -30.06
C HIS A 241 -13.84 -11.57 -29.46
N LEU A 242 -12.77 -11.70 -30.25
CA LEU A 242 -11.40 -11.52 -29.77
C LEU A 242 -10.94 -10.08 -30.04
N ILE A 243 -10.65 -9.37 -28.96
CA ILE A 243 -10.06 -8.04 -28.98
C ILE A 243 -8.54 -8.21 -29.07
N ASN A 244 -7.97 -7.76 -30.18
CA ASN A 244 -6.53 -7.70 -30.41
C ASN A 244 -6.05 -6.26 -30.33
N VAL A 245 -4.84 -6.09 -29.81
CA VAL A 245 -4.13 -4.81 -29.78
C VAL A 245 -3.01 -4.85 -30.80
N GLY A 246 -3.05 -3.96 -31.78
CA GLY A 246 -1.95 -3.73 -32.71
C GLY A 246 -1.05 -2.61 -32.21
N LEU A 247 0.27 -2.79 -32.33
CA LEU A 247 1.27 -1.83 -31.89
C LEU A 247 1.95 -1.17 -33.10
N VAL A 248 2.23 0.12 -32.98
CA VAL A 248 2.97 0.94 -33.95
C VAL A 248 4.20 1.49 -33.24
N ASP A 249 5.39 1.06 -33.67
CA ASP A 249 6.65 1.50 -33.06
C ASP A 249 6.99 2.93 -33.50
N LEU A 250 6.91 3.89 -32.56
CA LEU A 250 7.25 5.30 -32.86
C LEU A 250 8.76 5.54 -32.92
N SER A 251 9.56 4.62 -32.39
CA SER A 251 11.02 4.72 -32.46
C SER A 251 11.58 4.33 -33.82
N LEU A 252 10.81 3.59 -34.60
CA LEU A 252 11.10 3.21 -35.97
C LEU A 252 10.11 3.92 -36.88
N PRO A 253 10.24 5.25 -37.08
CA PRO A 253 9.41 5.94 -38.05
C PRO A 253 9.53 5.19 -39.39
N PRO A 254 8.43 4.98 -40.12
CA PRO A 254 8.49 4.28 -41.39
C PRO A 254 9.56 4.92 -42.27
N SER A 255 10.47 4.09 -42.79
CA SER A 255 11.67 4.54 -43.54
C SER A 255 11.32 5.42 -44.73
N SER A 256 10.09 5.32 -45.23
CA SER A 256 9.42 6.37 -45.98
C SER A 256 7.90 6.20 -45.92
N PHE A 257 7.16 7.29 -46.12
CA PHE A 257 5.75 7.23 -46.53
C PHE A 257 5.59 6.95 -48.03
N SER A 258 6.68 6.66 -48.77
CA SER A 258 6.63 6.49 -50.22
C SER A 258 5.79 5.29 -50.66
N GLY A 259 5.72 4.24 -49.85
CA GLY A 259 4.83 3.10 -50.09
C GLY A 259 3.35 3.49 -50.02
N LEU A 260 2.96 4.34 -49.06
CA LEU A 260 1.62 4.93 -49.01
C LEU A 260 1.37 5.78 -50.26
N PHE A 261 2.30 6.64 -50.64
CA PHE A 261 2.18 7.48 -51.84
C PHE A 261 2.04 6.67 -53.14
N THR A 262 2.79 5.57 -53.30
CA THR A 262 2.67 4.67 -54.45
C THR A 262 1.36 3.88 -54.45
N THR A 263 0.80 3.59 -53.27
CA THR A 263 -0.50 2.92 -53.14
C THR A 263 -1.66 3.87 -53.48
N PHE A 264 -1.48 5.18 -53.28
CA PHE A 264 -2.44 6.22 -53.68
C PHE A 264 -2.25 6.72 -55.12
N ASN A 265 -1.23 6.26 -55.83
CA ASN A 265 -0.89 6.75 -57.16
C ASN A 265 -1.85 6.15 -58.20
N GLY A 266 -2.96 6.86 -58.50
CA GLY A 266 -3.86 6.52 -59.61
C GLY A 266 -5.35 6.85 -59.43
N PHE A 267 -5.84 7.09 -58.21
CA PHE A 267 -7.30 7.16 -57.95
C PHE A 267 -7.78 8.27 -57.00
N ALA A 268 -6.88 9.03 -56.37
CA ALA A 268 -7.28 10.14 -55.50
C ALA A 268 -7.44 11.43 -56.31
N THR A 269 -8.62 12.05 -56.26
CA THR A 269 -8.91 13.35 -56.91
C THR A 269 -8.29 14.53 -56.18
N ASP A 270 -7.97 14.38 -54.89
CA ASP A 270 -7.30 15.41 -54.09
C ASP A 270 -6.50 14.77 -52.93
N ILE A 271 -5.23 15.16 -52.76
CA ILE A 271 -4.33 14.67 -51.70
C ILE A 271 -3.67 15.87 -51.03
N THR A 272 -3.96 16.09 -49.74
CA THR A 272 -3.21 17.05 -48.91
C THR A 272 -2.46 16.29 -47.83
N TYR A 273 -1.14 16.47 -47.74
CA TYR A 273 -0.29 15.90 -46.69
C TYR A 273 0.67 16.97 -46.14
N GLY A 274 1.01 16.84 -44.86
CA GLY A 274 1.95 17.74 -44.17
C GLY A 274 2.55 17.05 -42.94
N GLN A 275 3.72 17.50 -42.52
CA GLN A 275 4.41 17.02 -41.32
C GLN A 275 4.46 18.17 -40.31
N GLU A 276 4.02 17.92 -39.07
CA GLU A 276 4.07 18.90 -37.98
C GLU A 276 4.86 18.33 -36.80
N LEU A 277 5.64 19.18 -36.12
CA LEU A 277 6.37 18.86 -34.90
C LEU A 277 5.55 19.31 -33.68
N ARG A 278 5.17 18.40 -32.78
CA ARG A 278 4.46 18.74 -31.52
C ARG A 278 5.36 18.47 -30.29
N ASN A 279 5.36 19.41 -29.34
CA ASN A 279 6.17 19.41 -28.11
C ASN A 279 5.31 19.69 -26.85
N GLU A 280 4.44 18.78 -26.42
CA GLU A 280 3.61 18.98 -25.23
C GLU A 280 3.92 17.99 -24.09
N LYS A 281 4.02 18.51 -22.84
CA LYS A 281 4.29 17.76 -21.59
C LYS A 281 3.02 17.67 -20.72
N THR A 282 2.80 16.48 -20.16
CA THR A 282 1.70 15.99 -19.30
C THR A 282 1.64 16.64 -17.90
N LYS A 283 0.44 16.87 -17.35
CA LYS A 283 0.21 17.48 -16.03
C LYS A 283 -0.46 16.53 -15.02
N MET A 284 0.19 16.44 -13.86
CA MET A 284 -0.21 16.18 -12.45
C MET A 284 -1.54 15.50 -12.10
N VAL A 285 -1.46 14.52 -11.20
CA VAL A 285 -2.58 13.84 -10.51
C VAL A 285 -2.50 14.11 -9.00
N LEU A 286 -3.66 14.31 -8.37
CA LEU A 286 -3.85 14.48 -6.92
C LEU A 286 -4.13 13.12 -6.28
N PHE A 287 -3.45 12.78 -5.19
CA PHE A 287 -3.62 11.50 -4.49
C PHE A 287 -4.61 11.61 -3.33
N GLY A 288 -5.48 10.61 -3.18
CA GLY A 288 -6.28 10.39 -1.98
C GLY A 288 -5.42 9.92 -0.81
N GLU A 289 -5.86 10.24 0.42
CA GLU A 289 -5.11 9.99 1.66
C GLU A 289 -5.02 8.49 2.02
N GLN A 290 -4.03 8.17 2.86
CA GLN A 290 -3.80 6.83 3.42
C GLN A 290 -4.99 6.38 4.30
N VAL A 291 -5.33 5.09 4.27
CA VAL A 291 -6.36 4.52 5.14
C VAL A 291 -5.83 4.41 6.56
N HIS A 292 -6.54 4.99 7.54
CA HIS A 292 -6.20 4.91 8.95
C HIS A 292 -7.16 3.98 9.69
N TYR A 293 -6.62 3.09 10.53
CA TYR A 293 -7.41 2.23 11.40
C TYR A 293 -7.03 2.50 12.87
N LEU A 294 -8.03 2.52 13.77
CA LEU A 294 -7.80 2.73 15.20
C LEU A 294 -7.68 1.38 15.92
N SER A 295 -6.53 1.12 16.54
CA SER A 295 -6.29 -0.08 17.35
C SER A 295 -6.49 0.20 18.84
N ARG A 296 -7.27 -0.63 19.53
CA ARG A 296 -7.42 -0.60 20.99
C ARG A 296 -6.48 -1.60 21.63
N VAL A 297 -5.64 -1.14 22.57
CA VAL A 297 -4.76 -2.00 23.37
C VAL A 297 -5.11 -1.85 24.86
N THR A 298 -5.24 -2.98 25.56
CA THR A 298 -5.55 -3.04 27.00
C THR A 298 -4.30 -3.15 27.86
N ASP A 299 -3.23 -3.74 27.33
CA ASP A 299 -1.98 -3.98 28.03
C ASP A 299 -0.85 -3.07 27.53
N PHE A 300 -0.30 -2.26 28.42
CA PHE A 300 0.86 -1.43 28.14
C PHE A 300 1.86 -1.46 29.31
N ASN A 301 3.11 -1.16 29.00
CA ASN A 301 4.24 -1.14 29.93
C ASN A 301 4.90 0.23 29.93
N PHE A 302 5.62 0.58 31.00
CA PHE A 302 6.53 1.71 30.96
C PHE A 302 7.64 1.45 29.95
N PHE A 303 8.04 2.50 29.22
CA PHE A 303 9.08 2.44 28.21
C PHE A 303 10.26 3.30 28.66
N PHE A 304 11.46 2.72 28.77
CA PHE A 304 12.69 3.40 29.21
C PHE A 304 13.72 3.56 28.07
N GLY A 305 13.22 3.76 26.85
CA GLY A 305 14.04 3.81 25.65
C GLY A 305 14.40 2.41 25.15
N GLU A 306 15.39 2.37 24.26
CA GLU A 306 15.88 1.14 23.65
C GLU A 306 17.31 0.84 24.10
N ASP A 307 17.70 -0.41 23.96
CA ASP A 307 19.07 -0.87 24.16
C ASP A 307 19.44 -1.91 23.12
N PHE A 308 20.72 -2.02 22.80
CA PHE A 308 21.21 -3.06 21.92
C PHE A 308 21.35 -4.37 22.69
N ASP A 309 20.62 -5.40 22.27
CA ASP A 309 20.79 -6.76 22.77
C ASP A 309 21.83 -7.50 21.92
N PRO A 310 23.04 -7.77 22.44
CA PRO A 310 24.09 -8.43 21.67
C PRO A 310 23.76 -9.89 21.34
N VAL A 311 22.83 -10.53 22.05
CA VAL A 311 22.41 -11.91 21.76
C VAL A 311 21.44 -11.92 20.59
N LEU A 312 20.56 -10.92 20.50
CA LEU A 312 19.56 -10.81 19.43
C LEU A 312 20.04 -9.96 18.24
N ASN A 313 21.22 -9.33 18.35
CA ASN A 313 21.79 -8.41 17.37
C ASN A 313 20.78 -7.34 16.89
N LYS A 314 20.00 -6.77 17.82
CA LYS A 314 18.98 -5.76 17.52
C LYS A 314 18.72 -4.83 18.70
N MET A 315 18.14 -3.67 18.41
CA MET A 315 17.59 -2.79 19.43
C MET A 315 16.34 -3.43 20.04
N VAL A 316 16.26 -3.46 21.36
CA VAL A 316 15.13 -3.97 22.12
C VAL A 316 14.61 -2.89 23.06
N PRO A 317 13.28 -2.78 23.23
CA PRO A 317 12.70 -1.81 24.15
C PRO A 317 13.01 -2.21 25.61
N ILE A 318 13.38 -1.24 26.43
CA ILE A 318 13.63 -1.44 27.84
C ILE A 318 12.30 -1.32 28.59
N ILE A 319 11.81 -2.48 29.03
CA ILE A 319 10.57 -2.61 29.79
C ILE A 319 10.82 -3.17 31.19
N PRO A 320 9.95 -2.85 32.17
CA PRO A 320 10.00 -3.46 33.50
C PRO A 320 9.86 -4.98 33.45
N TYR A 321 10.80 -5.73 34.06
CA TYR A 321 10.83 -7.20 33.97
C TYR A 321 10.65 -7.95 35.32
N LYS A 322 11.00 -7.35 36.46
CA LYS A 322 10.69 -7.90 37.81
C LYS A 322 9.55 -7.10 38.44
N LYS A 323 8.29 -7.43 38.08
CA LYS A 323 7.09 -6.82 38.67
C LYS A 323 6.63 -7.60 39.91
N ARG A 324 6.07 -6.89 40.88
CA ARG A 324 5.63 -7.37 42.21
C ARG A 324 4.39 -8.30 42.17
N ASN A 325 4.48 -9.44 41.50
CA ASN A 325 3.43 -10.48 41.56
C ASN A 325 3.83 -11.67 42.46
N VAL A 326 4.90 -11.54 43.26
CA VAL A 326 5.36 -12.60 44.19
C VAL A 326 5.19 -12.13 45.64
N PRO A 327 4.51 -12.91 46.52
CA PRO A 327 4.43 -12.60 47.95
C PRO A 327 5.83 -12.46 48.57
N GLY A 328 6.10 -11.34 49.24
CA GLY A 328 7.40 -11.04 49.86
C GLY A 328 8.37 -10.19 49.01
N ALA A 329 8.02 -9.87 47.76
CA ALA A 329 8.85 -9.00 46.92
C ALA A 329 8.70 -7.51 47.28
N GLU A 330 9.83 -6.80 47.28
CA GLU A 330 9.95 -5.36 47.48
C GLU A 330 9.00 -4.57 46.56
N CYS A 331 8.50 -3.41 47.03
CA CYS A 331 7.66 -2.52 46.23
C CYS A 331 8.40 -2.07 44.95
N GLY A 332 7.78 -2.29 43.79
CA GLY A 332 8.13 -1.60 42.54
C GLY A 332 8.51 -2.52 41.39
N PHE A 333 9.37 -2.03 40.51
CA PHE A 333 9.88 -2.76 39.36
C PHE A 333 11.37 -2.56 39.12
N TRP A 334 11.93 -3.37 38.21
CA TRP A 334 13.32 -3.29 37.80
C TRP A 334 13.44 -3.15 36.28
N ILE A 335 14.45 -2.41 35.84
CA ILE A 335 14.84 -2.29 34.44
C ILE A 335 16.29 -2.73 34.24
N LYS A 336 16.63 -3.15 33.02
CA LYS A 336 18.01 -3.44 32.61
C LYS A 336 18.46 -2.38 31.63
N LYS A 337 19.58 -1.70 31.91
CA LYS A 337 20.13 -0.64 31.06
C LYS A 337 21.63 -0.79 30.89
N ARG A 338 22.11 -0.72 29.65
CA ARG A 338 23.53 -0.57 29.33
C ARG A 338 23.92 0.90 29.45
N ILE A 339 25.13 1.13 29.92
CA ILE A 339 25.63 2.46 30.29
C ILE A 339 26.84 2.87 29.45
N GLU A 340 26.93 2.37 28.23
CA GLU A 340 28.08 2.57 27.34
C GLU A 340 28.42 4.05 27.13
N SER A 341 27.40 4.89 26.85
CA SER A 341 27.58 6.34 26.72
C SER A 341 27.99 7.03 28.04
N LEU A 342 27.48 6.55 29.18
CA LEU A 342 27.85 7.06 30.50
C LEU A 342 29.30 6.70 30.83
N ASN A 343 29.71 5.43 30.65
CA ASN A 343 31.07 4.96 30.96
C ASN A 343 32.14 5.75 30.20
N VAL A 344 31.91 6.12 28.94
CA VAL A 344 32.84 6.95 28.16
C VAL A 344 33.02 8.36 28.76
N SER A 345 32.02 8.87 29.49
CA SER A 345 32.06 10.21 30.11
C SER A 345 32.68 10.25 31.51
N LEU A 346 32.87 9.08 32.15
CA LEU A 346 33.41 8.98 33.51
C LEU A 346 34.93 9.14 33.50
N ASN A 347 35.46 9.81 34.53
CA ASN A 347 36.89 9.84 34.79
C ASN A 347 37.41 8.45 35.17
N ASP A 348 36.60 7.68 35.90
CA ASP A 348 36.92 6.32 36.30
C ASP A 348 35.75 5.35 35.98
N PRO A 349 35.74 4.74 34.78
CA PRO A 349 34.60 3.98 34.27
C PRO A 349 34.27 2.73 35.12
N LEU A 350 33.00 2.32 35.08
CA LEU A 350 32.56 1.08 35.72
C LEU A 350 33.11 -0.16 34.98
N PRO A 351 33.25 -1.32 35.66
CA PRO A 351 33.96 -2.48 35.10
C PRO A 351 33.37 -3.07 33.81
N THR A 352 32.07 -2.88 33.59
CA THR A 352 31.36 -3.36 32.39
C THR A 352 30.37 -2.30 31.89
N ASN A 353 29.90 -2.43 30.65
CA ASN A 353 28.84 -1.59 30.10
C ASN A 353 27.42 -2.06 30.47
N GLY A 354 27.27 -3.09 31.32
CA GLY A 354 25.99 -3.66 31.72
C GLY A 354 25.62 -4.95 30.96
N PRO A 355 24.34 -5.37 30.97
CA PRO A 355 23.19 -4.63 31.47
C PRO A 355 23.17 -4.50 33.00
N TYR A 356 22.97 -3.27 33.49
CA TYR A 356 22.81 -2.99 34.91
C TYR A 356 21.33 -2.94 35.30
N GLU A 357 21.02 -3.52 36.45
CA GLU A 357 19.71 -3.57 37.08
C GLU A 357 19.50 -2.30 37.92
N LEU A 358 18.51 -1.50 37.53
CA LEU A 358 18.06 -0.32 38.27
C LEU A 358 16.66 -0.59 38.83
N SER A 359 16.51 -0.42 40.14
CA SER A 359 15.20 -0.52 40.81
C SER A 359 14.41 0.77 40.68
N GLU A 360 13.09 0.69 40.74
CA GLU A 360 12.21 1.87 40.76
C GLU A 360 12.58 2.85 41.89
N LEU A 361 13.04 2.33 43.04
CA LEU A 361 13.49 3.17 44.14
C LEU A 361 14.81 3.90 43.82
N ASP A 362 15.72 3.31 43.03
CA ASP A 362 16.91 4.01 42.54
C ASP A 362 16.49 5.19 41.65
N LEU A 363 15.55 4.95 40.73
CA LEU A 363 14.97 5.96 39.85
C LEU A 363 14.32 7.10 40.65
N ARG A 364 13.44 6.77 41.61
CA ARG A 364 12.76 7.74 42.47
C ARG A 364 13.73 8.52 43.36
N SER A 365 14.75 7.86 43.89
CA SER A 365 15.77 8.54 44.72
C SER A 365 16.58 9.55 43.90
N ALA A 366 16.94 9.21 42.64
CA ALA A 366 17.63 10.11 41.72
C ALA A 366 16.77 11.32 41.36
N MET A 367 15.46 11.11 41.16
CA MET A 367 14.52 12.22 40.94
C MET A 367 14.33 13.10 42.18
N ALA A 368 14.44 12.55 43.39
CA ALA A 368 14.23 13.28 44.63
C ALA A 368 15.38 14.24 44.93
N SER A 369 16.62 13.73 45.02
CA SER A 369 17.82 14.55 45.12
C SER A 369 19.09 13.74 44.85
N TYR A 370 20.20 14.44 44.58
CA TYR A 370 21.51 13.82 44.45
C TYR A 370 21.90 13.07 45.75
N GLU A 371 21.70 13.68 46.90
CA GLU A 371 22.05 13.14 48.21
C GLU A 371 21.23 11.90 48.56
N MET A 372 19.93 11.90 48.27
CA MET A 372 19.05 10.75 48.49
C MET A 372 19.46 9.56 47.62
N TRP A 373 19.81 9.82 46.36
CA TRP A 373 20.32 8.79 45.48
C TRP A 373 21.68 8.24 45.92
N VAL A 374 22.65 9.11 46.26
CA VAL A 374 23.96 8.67 46.78
C VAL A 374 23.77 7.81 48.03
N THR A 375 22.91 8.24 48.95
CA THR A 375 22.60 7.47 50.17
C THR A 375 22.10 6.08 49.86
N ARG A 376 21.17 5.97 48.90
CA ARG A 376 20.63 4.70 48.47
C ARG A 376 21.66 3.83 47.73
N ALA A 377 22.41 4.41 46.80
CA ALA A 377 23.37 3.71 45.96
C ALA A 377 24.48 3.05 46.78
N PHE A 378 24.91 3.70 47.87
CA PHE A 378 25.98 3.23 48.75
C PHE A 378 25.49 2.45 49.98
N ASP A 379 24.18 2.36 50.25
CA ASP A 379 23.63 1.48 51.28
C ASP A 379 23.94 0.01 50.94
N THR A 380 24.59 -0.68 51.87
CA THR A 380 24.99 -2.09 51.74
C THR A 380 23.81 -3.04 51.60
N ASN A 381 22.63 -2.63 52.07
CA ASN A 381 21.41 -3.41 51.99
C ASN A 381 20.65 -3.19 50.68
N THR A 382 21.00 -2.15 49.90
CA THR A 382 20.32 -1.89 48.62
C THR A 382 20.73 -2.95 47.58
N PRO A 383 19.76 -3.71 47.04
CA PRO A 383 20.02 -4.71 46.00
C PRO A 383 20.36 -4.08 44.64
N GLY A 384 20.70 -4.92 43.66
CA GLY A 384 20.97 -4.51 42.28
C GLY A 384 22.46 -4.49 41.93
N ASN A 385 22.81 -5.06 40.77
CA ASN A 385 24.21 -5.13 40.33
C ASN A 385 24.81 -3.74 40.03
N PHE A 386 23.98 -2.73 39.76
CA PHE A 386 24.44 -1.35 39.55
C PHE A 386 25.02 -0.75 40.83
N ASN A 387 24.25 -0.80 41.92
CA ASN A 387 24.66 -0.28 43.22
C ASN A 387 25.87 -1.07 43.76
N VAL A 388 25.92 -2.39 43.55
CA VAL A 388 27.10 -3.22 43.88
C VAL A 388 28.34 -2.77 43.10
N ALA A 389 28.21 -2.45 41.80
CA ALA A 389 29.33 -1.97 41.01
C ALA A 389 29.84 -0.61 41.52
N LEU A 390 28.95 0.31 41.91
CA LEU A 390 29.33 1.59 42.51
C LEU A 390 30.09 1.41 43.83
N ARG A 391 29.60 0.55 44.72
CA ARG A 391 30.25 0.26 46.01
C ARG A 391 31.60 -0.45 45.85
N THR A 392 31.71 -1.33 44.86
CA THR A 392 32.98 -2.01 44.54
C THR A 392 34.01 -1.03 43.99
N LYS A 393 33.55 -0.06 43.18
CA LYS A 393 34.39 0.96 42.58
C LYS A 393 34.90 1.98 43.60
N TRP A 394 34.02 2.42 44.51
CA TRP A 394 34.32 3.44 45.52
C TRP A 394 34.01 2.96 46.93
N PRO A 395 34.77 1.99 47.47
CA PRO A 395 34.49 1.36 48.76
C PRO A 395 34.62 2.31 49.95
N ASN A 396 35.42 3.38 49.83
CA ASN A 396 35.57 4.43 50.84
C ASN A 396 34.26 5.17 51.16
N LEU A 397 33.28 5.16 50.24
CA LEU A 397 31.99 5.80 50.43
C LEU A 397 30.97 4.93 51.20
N VAL A 398 31.23 3.62 51.34
CA VAL A 398 30.27 2.62 51.89
C VAL A 398 30.11 2.71 53.42
N GLY A 399 31.04 3.35 54.13
CA GLY A 399 30.96 3.54 55.60
C GLY A 399 30.92 5.00 56.06
N ASP A 400 31.49 5.90 55.27
CA ASP A 400 31.68 7.31 55.66
C ASP A 400 30.37 8.11 55.59
N LEU A 401 29.39 7.65 54.82
CA LEU A 401 28.12 8.36 54.68
C LEU A 401 27.28 8.31 55.97
N ASN A 402 27.20 7.16 56.63
CA ASN A 402 26.53 7.04 57.93
C ASN A 402 27.28 7.83 59.01
N ALA A 403 28.62 7.85 58.97
CA ALA A 403 29.42 8.66 59.88
C ALA A 403 29.25 10.16 59.64
N LYS A 404 29.23 10.63 58.38
CA LYS A 404 29.02 12.03 57.99
C LYS A 404 27.59 12.50 58.23
N ILE A 405 26.57 11.70 57.95
CA ILE A 405 25.16 12.02 58.26
C ILE A 405 24.96 12.11 59.76
N ASN A 406 25.50 11.17 60.55
CA ASN A 406 25.45 11.22 62.01
C ASN A 406 26.26 12.40 62.57
N ALA A 407 27.42 12.72 62.00
CA ALA A 407 28.21 13.89 62.39
C ALA A 407 27.47 15.20 62.10
N THR A 408 26.83 15.34 60.95
CA THR A 408 26.04 16.53 60.61
C THR A 408 24.78 16.65 61.47
N LEU A 409 24.06 15.55 61.72
CA LEU A 409 22.89 15.55 62.63
C LEU A 409 23.28 15.85 64.08
N ASN A 410 24.40 15.32 64.57
CA ASN A 410 24.91 15.63 65.91
C ASN A 410 25.47 17.06 66.02
N ASN A 411 26.00 17.64 64.93
CA ASN A 411 26.51 19.00 64.90
C ASN A 411 25.41 20.08 64.79
N PHE A 412 24.16 19.73 64.41
CA PHE A 412 23.03 20.65 64.60
C PHE A 412 22.63 20.81 66.08
N GLY A 413 23.03 19.88 66.96
CA GLY A 413 22.83 19.98 68.40
C GLY A 413 23.91 20.75 69.17
N ASN A 414 25.12 20.89 68.62
CA ASN A 414 26.26 21.52 69.30
C ASN A 414 26.90 22.63 68.45
N GLY A 415 26.81 23.85 68.96
CA GLY A 415 27.11 25.09 68.25
C GLY A 415 28.45 25.19 67.50
N ILE A 416 28.37 25.97 66.43
CA ILE A 416 29.36 26.45 65.44
C ILE A 416 30.70 26.90 66.06
N ARG A 417 31.58 26.01 66.54
CA ARG A 417 32.98 26.40 66.91
C ARG A 417 34.08 25.36 66.63
N ALA A 418 33.79 24.18 66.09
CA ALA A 418 34.80 23.12 65.90
C ALA A 418 35.38 22.98 64.46
N ALA A 419 35.11 23.94 63.56
CA ALA A 419 35.48 23.82 62.14
C ALA A 419 36.88 24.39 61.78
N SER A 420 37.62 24.95 62.75
CA SER A 420 38.85 25.71 62.47
C SER A 420 40.15 24.89 62.46
N ASP A 421 40.21 23.72 63.11
CA ASP A 421 41.48 23.03 63.41
C ASP A 421 41.75 21.77 62.58
N LEU A 422 40.97 21.54 61.51
CA LEU A 422 41.10 20.36 60.64
C LEU A 422 41.76 20.66 59.28
N THR A 423 42.30 21.86 59.04
CA THR A 423 42.67 22.35 57.71
C THR A 423 44.17 22.35 57.36
N THR A 424 45.07 21.82 58.21
CA THR A 424 46.53 21.97 58.03
C THR A 424 47.32 20.66 57.83
N ASP A 425 46.70 19.58 57.35
CA ASP A 425 47.43 18.36 56.96
C ASP A 425 47.78 18.36 55.45
N PRO A 426 49.07 18.42 55.05
CA PRO A 426 49.49 18.44 53.65
C PRO A 426 49.14 17.16 52.87
N ASN A 427 48.90 16.02 53.53
CA ASN A 427 48.41 14.80 52.86
C ASN A 427 46.93 14.90 52.42
N LYS A 428 46.17 15.90 52.90
CA LYS A 428 44.80 16.13 52.41
C LYS A 428 44.74 16.69 50.99
N LYS A 429 45.80 17.30 50.45
CA LYS A 429 45.75 17.87 49.09
C LYS A 429 45.56 16.81 48.00
N ASP A 430 46.13 15.62 48.16
CA ASP A 430 45.93 14.51 47.22
C ASP A 430 44.61 13.76 47.45
N ILE A 431 44.15 13.68 48.71
CA ILE A 431 42.82 13.15 49.06
C ILE A 431 41.73 14.04 48.43
N ASN A 432 41.86 15.37 48.53
CA ASN A 432 40.89 16.33 47.98
C ASN A 432 40.76 16.24 46.45
N ARG A 433 41.85 15.95 45.71
CA ARG A 433 41.80 15.84 44.24
C ARG A 433 41.06 14.59 43.75
N ASN A 434 41.21 13.47 44.44
CA ASN A 434 40.46 12.25 44.11
C ASN A 434 38.98 12.40 44.49
N ASP A 435 38.68 13.06 45.61
CA ASP A 435 37.31 13.35 46.02
C ASP A 435 36.56 14.23 44.99
N GLU A 436 37.25 15.19 44.36
CA GLU A 436 36.68 16.02 43.29
C GLU A 436 36.29 15.18 42.06
N LYS A 437 37.17 14.27 41.60
CA LYS A 437 36.89 13.39 40.45
C LYS A 437 35.76 12.41 40.73
N ILE A 438 35.75 11.81 41.92
CA ILE A 438 34.68 10.89 42.34
C ILE A 438 33.34 11.64 42.42
N SER A 439 33.33 12.85 42.99
CA SER A 439 32.14 13.70 43.05
C SER A 439 31.64 14.07 41.65
N GLU A 440 32.53 14.34 40.71
CA GLU A 440 32.17 14.61 39.32
C GLU A 440 31.54 13.37 38.65
N ASP A 441 32.14 12.19 38.81
CA ASP A 441 31.63 10.94 38.24
C ASP A 441 30.27 10.57 38.84
N LEU A 442 30.09 10.70 40.15
CA LEU A 442 28.81 10.47 40.81
C LEU A 442 27.73 11.44 40.32
N LYS A 443 28.07 12.70 40.07
CA LYS A 443 27.14 13.67 39.47
C LYS A 443 26.78 13.30 38.03
N LYS A 444 27.72 12.78 37.23
CA LYS A 444 27.44 12.28 35.87
C LYS A 444 26.50 11.07 35.91
N ILE A 445 26.74 10.14 36.84
CA ILE A 445 25.89 8.95 37.02
C ILE A 445 24.49 9.35 37.49
N HIS A 446 24.38 10.21 38.51
CA HIS A 446 23.11 10.77 38.96
C HIS A 446 22.40 11.48 37.81
N GLY A 447 23.12 12.31 37.05
CA GLY A 447 22.60 13.02 35.89
C GLY A 447 22.05 12.08 34.82
N PHE A 448 22.73 10.95 34.56
CA PHE A 448 22.25 9.91 33.64
C PHE A 448 20.94 9.28 34.13
N ILE A 449 20.85 8.87 35.40
CA ILE A 449 19.65 8.23 35.95
C ILE A 449 18.50 9.24 36.04
N SER A 450 18.79 10.46 36.49
CA SER A 450 17.82 11.56 36.56
C SER A 450 17.29 11.89 35.17
N ASN A 451 18.15 11.96 34.15
CA ASN A 451 17.74 12.15 32.76
C ASN A 451 16.82 11.01 32.30
N LEU A 452 17.22 9.76 32.52
CA LEU A 452 16.40 8.57 32.20
C LEU A 452 15.01 8.68 32.84
N CYS A 453 14.93 9.06 34.11
CA CYS A 453 13.65 9.24 34.79
C CYS A 453 12.84 10.41 34.22
N SER A 454 13.49 11.56 34.04
CA SER A 454 12.84 12.78 33.56
C SER A 454 12.31 12.62 32.13
N THR A 455 12.93 11.77 31.33
CA THR A 455 12.53 11.50 29.94
C THR A 455 11.41 10.45 29.89
N PHE A 456 11.52 9.37 30.66
CA PHE A 456 10.70 8.18 30.44
C PHE A 456 9.72 7.86 31.58
N TYR A 457 10.10 8.06 32.83
CA TYR A 457 9.36 7.56 33.99
C TYR A 457 7.99 8.23 34.12
N GLY A 458 6.91 7.45 33.93
CA GLY A 458 5.53 7.95 33.94
C GLY A 458 5.13 8.79 32.72
N LYS A 459 6.01 8.94 31.72
CA LYS A 459 5.79 9.79 30.54
C LYS A 459 5.64 9.00 29.25
N GLN A 460 6.36 7.89 29.12
CA GLN A 460 6.33 7.07 27.91
C GLN A 460 5.91 5.65 28.24
N PHE A 461 5.09 5.10 27.35
CA PHE A 461 4.51 3.78 27.47
C PHE A 461 4.68 3.04 26.15
N ILE A 462 4.83 1.73 26.22
CA ILE A 462 4.88 0.83 25.08
C ILE A 462 3.75 -0.16 25.19
N ALA A 463 3.02 -0.36 24.11
CA ALA A 463 1.88 -1.25 24.03
C ALA A 463 2.12 -2.27 22.93
N LYS A 464 1.74 -3.53 23.18
CA LYS A 464 1.79 -4.55 22.14
C LYS A 464 0.51 -4.43 21.31
N LEU A 465 0.63 -4.17 20.01
CA LEU A 465 -0.52 -4.16 19.13
C LEU A 465 -1.17 -5.55 19.09
N ASN A 466 -2.50 -5.57 19.07
CA ASN A 466 -3.31 -6.79 18.93
C ASN A 466 -3.38 -7.29 17.48
N GLN A 467 -2.96 -6.48 16.51
CA GLN A 467 -2.88 -6.85 15.11
C GLN A 467 -1.55 -7.55 14.78
N ARG A 468 -1.61 -8.52 13.85
CA ARG A 468 -0.42 -9.14 13.29
C ARG A 468 0.14 -8.18 12.23
N VAL A 469 1.24 -7.52 12.54
CA VAL A 469 2.01 -6.72 11.57
C VAL A 469 3.01 -7.65 10.90
N CYS A 470 2.88 -7.86 9.59
CA CYS A 470 3.88 -8.57 8.82
C CYS A 470 5.01 -7.61 8.45
N TRP A 471 6.20 -8.13 8.23
CA TRP A 471 7.34 -7.33 7.79
C TRP A 471 8.15 -8.10 6.76
N TYR A 472 8.85 -7.37 5.90
CA TYR A 472 9.89 -7.92 5.04
C TYR A 472 11.12 -7.01 5.10
N GLN A 473 12.30 -7.60 4.94
CA GLN A 473 13.54 -6.86 4.76
C GLN A 473 13.90 -6.90 3.28
N ASP A 474 14.14 -5.73 2.69
CA ASP A 474 14.65 -5.67 1.34
C ASP A 474 16.12 -6.12 1.35
N GLY A 475 16.43 -7.12 0.53
CA GLY A 475 17.77 -7.70 0.45
C GLY A 475 18.72 -6.93 -0.46
N ASP A 476 18.22 -5.96 -1.24
CA ASP A 476 19.00 -5.24 -2.26
C ASP A 476 19.59 -3.90 -1.78
N GLU A 477 19.27 -3.45 -0.57
CA GLU A 477 19.80 -2.19 -0.03
C GLU A 477 20.81 -2.41 1.11
N ASP A 478 21.94 -1.69 1.07
CA ASP A 478 23.01 -1.71 2.09
C ASP A 478 22.50 -1.43 3.52
N ASN A 479 21.28 -0.88 3.66
CA ASN A 479 20.68 -0.48 4.93
C ASN A 479 19.66 -1.49 5.52
N MET A 480 19.38 -2.63 4.86
CA MET A 480 18.44 -3.66 5.35
C MET A 480 17.15 -3.06 5.96
N GLU A 481 16.55 -2.08 5.28
CA GLU A 481 15.37 -1.39 5.81
C GLU A 481 14.21 -2.38 5.93
N THR A 482 13.53 -2.33 7.07
CA THR A 482 12.43 -3.24 7.39
C THR A 482 11.12 -2.55 7.07
N TYR A 483 10.39 -3.08 6.10
CA TYR A 483 9.08 -2.59 5.69
C TYR A 483 8.00 -3.35 6.44
N PHE A 484 7.03 -2.63 6.99
CA PHE A 484 5.92 -3.18 7.76
C PHE A 484 4.61 -3.06 6.97
N THR A 485 3.68 -3.99 7.15
CA THR A 485 2.33 -3.89 6.56
C THR A 485 1.57 -2.67 7.04
N ASP A 486 1.86 -2.24 8.28
CA ASP A 486 1.17 -1.16 8.95
C ASP A 486 2.19 -0.26 9.65
N THR A 487 2.16 1.04 9.34
CA THR A 487 3.00 2.04 9.98
C THR A 487 2.17 2.80 11.03
N PRO A 488 2.52 2.75 12.32
CA PRO A 488 1.82 3.51 13.34
C PRO A 488 1.86 5.02 13.03
N THR A 489 0.71 5.69 13.11
CA THR A 489 0.59 7.14 12.87
C THR A 489 -0.07 7.86 14.03
N ASN A 490 0.25 9.14 14.20
CA ASN A 490 -0.38 10.05 15.16
C ASN A 490 -1.48 10.92 14.54
N ALA A 491 -1.77 10.74 13.25
CA ALA A 491 -2.75 11.53 12.51
C ALA A 491 -4.21 11.34 12.98
N GLY A 492 -4.46 10.35 13.85
CA GLY A 492 -5.79 10.02 14.34
C GLY A 492 -6.64 9.28 13.30
N GLY A 493 -7.86 8.93 13.69
CA GLY A 493 -8.79 8.18 12.86
C GLY A 493 -10.24 8.63 13.03
N TRP A 494 -11.04 8.38 11.99
CA TRP A 494 -12.48 8.60 12.02
C TRP A 494 -13.18 7.47 12.77
N ILE A 495 -14.30 7.78 13.41
CA ILE A 495 -15.06 6.83 14.21
C ILE A 495 -16.52 6.94 13.81
N ASP A 496 -17.05 5.85 13.24
CA ASP A 496 -18.39 5.77 12.65
C ASP A 496 -19.52 5.66 13.70
N VAL A 497 -19.38 6.31 14.86
CA VAL A 497 -20.31 6.34 16.00
C VAL A 497 -20.05 5.26 17.07
N GLY A 498 -19.92 5.69 18.34
CA GLY A 498 -19.80 4.84 19.53
C GLY A 498 -18.79 5.33 20.57
N PRO A 499 -18.84 4.83 21.82
CA PRO A 499 -17.87 5.21 22.84
C PRO A 499 -16.47 4.69 22.53
N VAL A 500 -15.45 5.53 22.75
CA VAL A 500 -14.04 5.17 22.60
C VAL A 500 -13.41 4.99 23.96
N ILE A 501 -13.05 3.75 24.32
CA ILE A 501 -12.50 3.41 25.65
C ILE A 501 -13.45 3.88 26.80
N GLY A 502 -14.75 3.87 26.51
CA GLY A 502 -15.80 4.28 27.44
C GLY A 502 -16.00 5.79 27.58
N LEU A 503 -15.42 6.61 26.69
CA LEU A 503 -15.75 8.03 26.56
C LEU A 503 -16.79 8.22 25.45
N ASN A 504 -17.83 9.01 25.74
CA ASN A 504 -18.81 9.47 24.74
C ASN A 504 -18.55 10.95 24.44
N ASP A 505 -19.25 11.51 23.46
CA ASP A 505 -19.36 12.98 23.35
C ASP A 505 -20.22 13.50 24.53
N PRO A 506 -19.83 14.60 25.21
CA PRO A 506 -18.83 15.58 24.79
C PRO A 506 -17.38 15.30 25.23
N GLU A 507 -17.11 14.33 26.11
CA GLU A 507 -15.76 14.09 26.64
C GLU A 507 -14.76 13.65 25.55
N LEU A 508 -15.24 12.93 24.54
CA LEU A 508 -14.43 12.53 23.39
C LEU A 508 -13.97 13.74 22.55
N GLY A 509 -14.68 14.87 22.63
CA GLY A 509 -14.34 16.11 21.92
C GLY A 509 -12.96 16.67 22.28
N PHE A 510 -12.44 16.41 23.49
CA PHE A 510 -11.07 16.81 23.88
C PHE A 510 -9.97 16.09 23.09
N PHE A 511 -10.30 14.96 22.47
CA PHE A 511 -9.37 14.14 21.68
C PHE A 511 -9.67 14.21 20.19
N ARG A 512 -10.63 15.04 19.76
CA ARG A 512 -10.89 15.30 18.34
C ARG A 512 -9.99 16.43 17.85
N GLN A 513 -9.39 16.26 16.68
CA GLN A 513 -8.78 17.35 15.93
C GLN A 513 -9.88 18.22 15.31
N ASP A 514 -9.49 19.38 14.76
CA ASP A 514 -10.42 20.31 14.10
C ASP A 514 -11.16 19.69 12.91
N ASP A 515 -10.58 18.68 12.28
CA ASP A 515 -11.22 17.91 11.20
C ASP A 515 -12.21 16.85 11.71
N GLY A 516 -12.19 16.51 13.01
CA GLY A 516 -13.08 15.52 13.63
C GLY A 516 -12.44 14.14 13.87
N ARG A 517 -11.20 13.91 13.41
CA ARG A 517 -10.44 12.69 13.72
C ARG A 517 -10.09 12.61 15.19
N VAL A 518 -10.19 11.42 15.76
CA VAL A 518 -9.81 11.15 17.16
C VAL A 518 -8.33 10.77 17.21
N VAL A 519 -7.53 11.52 17.98
CA VAL A 519 -6.11 11.23 18.18
C VAL A 519 -5.89 10.07 19.15
N SER A 520 -4.67 9.55 19.19
CA SER A 520 -4.28 8.50 20.14
C SER A 520 -4.33 9.00 21.59
N PHE A 521 -5.07 8.32 22.46
CA PHE A 521 -5.13 8.62 23.89
C PHE A 521 -5.21 7.34 24.74
N GLY A 522 -4.83 7.46 26.02
CA GLY A 522 -4.90 6.37 27.00
C GLY A 522 -5.82 6.74 28.16
N ARG A 523 -6.53 5.75 28.71
CA ARG A 523 -7.35 5.90 29.92
C ARG A 523 -6.68 5.18 31.09
N PHE A 524 -6.30 5.93 32.12
CA PHE A 524 -5.75 5.38 33.36
C PHE A 524 -6.86 5.24 34.41
N ASN A 525 -7.05 4.04 34.94
CA ASN A 525 -8.01 3.83 36.02
C ASN A 525 -7.37 4.15 37.38
N ARG A 526 -7.94 5.11 38.13
CA ARG A 526 -7.37 5.60 39.39
C ARG A 526 -7.38 4.54 40.50
N ASP A 527 -8.36 3.65 40.47
CA ASP A 527 -8.63 2.76 41.61
C ASP A 527 -7.78 1.48 41.63
N GLY A 528 -6.92 1.27 40.63
CA GLY A 528 -6.12 0.04 40.49
C GLY A 528 -6.94 -1.25 40.31
N ALA A 529 -8.25 -1.19 40.51
CA ALA A 529 -9.19 -2.18 40.05
C ALA A 529 -9.06 -2.25 38.53
N VAL A 530 -8.71 -3.43 38.02
CA VAL A 530 -9.00 -3.81 36.65
C VAL A 530 -10.50 -3.58 36.53
N GLY A 531 -10.90 -2.48 35.89
CA GLY A 531 -12.32 -2.18 35.71
C GLY A 531 -12.91 -3.42 35.05
N ALA A 532 -14.03 -3.93 35.58
CA ALA A 532 -14.73 -5.04 34.98
C ALA A 532 -14.74 -4.79 33.47
N GLU A 533 -14.16 -5.71 32.69
CA GLU A 533 -14.06 -5.53 31.24
C GLU A 533 -15.44 -5.09 30.78
N PRO A 534 -15.58 -3.90 30.13
CA PRO A 534 -16.86 -3.57 29.52
C PRO A 534 -17.21 -4.78 28.65
N PRO A 535 -18.42 -5.36 28.80
CA PRO A 535 -18.78 -6.61 28.14
C PRO A 535 -18.29 -6.48 26.72
N ALA A 536 -17.38 -7.38 26.31
CA ALA A 536 -16.71 -7.33 25.02
C ALA A 536 -17.75 -6.86 24.03
N ALA A 537 -17.54 -5.67 23.46
CA ALA A 537 -18.56 -5.02 22.65
C ALA A 537 -19.07 -6.13 21.74
N SER A 538 -20.37 -6.43 21.85
CA SER A 538 -21.03 -7.37 20.97
C SER A 538 -21.10 -6.69 19.60
N GLY A 539 -19.94 -6.36 19.04
CA GLY A 539 -19.73 -6.20 17.63
C GLY A 539 -20.12 -7.55 17.09
N SER A 540 -21.33 -7.58 16.55
CA SER A 540 -21.79 -8.65 15.72
C SER A 540 -20.71 -8.94 14.70
N THR A 541 -19.94 -9.99 14.95
CA THR A 541 -19.45 -10.88 13.91
C THR A 541 -20.66 -11.65 13.36
N ASN A 542 -21.67 -10.91 12.88
CA ASN A 542 -22.59 -11.36 11.85
C ASN A 542 -22.06 -10.79 10.53
N SER A 543 -20.94 -11.32 10.07
CA SER A 543 -20.90 -11.80 8.69
C SER A 543 -21.15 -13.30 8.77
N SER A 544 -22.42 -13.68 8.76
CA SER A 544 -22.85 -15.06 8.71
C SER A 544 -22.42 -15.70 7.39
N TYR A 545 -21.34 -16.48 7.42
CA TYR A 545 -21.20 -17.63 6.53
C TYR A 545 -21.64 -18.86 7.33
N SER A 546 -22.91 -19.21 7.21
CA SER A 546 -23.46 -20.45 7.75
C SER A 546 -23.03 -21.62 6.88
N SER A 547 -22.38 -22.57 7.53
CA SER A 547 -22.15 -23.97 7.19
C SER A 547 -23.06 -24.59 6.11
N ALA A 548 -22.42 -25.24 5.13
CA ALA A 548 -23.01 -26.36 4.41
C ALA A 548 -22.09 -27.58 4.54
N GLY A 549 -22.64 -28.66 5.11
CA GLY A 549 -22.37 -30.04 4.70
C GLY A 549 -21.13 -30.71 5.27
N GLU A 550 -21.28 -31.30 6.45
CA GLU A 550 -20.60 -32.55 6.81
C GLU A 550 -20.76 -33.59 5.67
N TYR A 551 -19.64 -34.08 5.15
CA TYR A 551 -19.60 -35.36 4.43
C TYR A 551 -18.37 -36.13 4.88
N ILE A 552 -18.59 -37.11 5.75
CA ILE A 552 -17.66 -38.19 6.03
C ILE A 552 -17.93 -39.29 5.01
N PRO A 553 -16.94 -39.74 4.23
CA PRO A 553 -16.92 -41.11 3.78
C PRO A 553 -15.76 -41.87 4.42
N ALA A 554 -16.15 -43.04 4.90
CA ALA A 554 -15.36 -44.12 5.45
C ALA A 554 -14.05 -44.41 4.69
N THR A 555 -13.04 -44.77 5.48
CA THR A 555 -11.95 -45.65 5.07
C THR A 555 -12.50 -46.95 4.47
N PRO A 556 -11.77 -47.51 3.49
CA PRO A 556 -11.49 -48.94 3.57
C PRO A 556 -10.01 -49.28 3.34
N ALA A 557 -9.56 -50.28 4.12
CA ALA A 557 -8.42 -51.19 3.96
C ALA A 557 -7.07 -50.63 3.50
#